data_AF-A0AAP9HE93-F1
#
_entry.id   AF-A0AAP9HE93-F1
#
_cell.length_a   1.000
_cell.length_b   1.000
_cell.length_c   1.000
_cell.angle_alpha   90.00
_cell.angle_beta   90.00
_cell.angle_gamma   90.00
#
_symmetry.space_group_name_H-M   'P 1'
#
loop_
_entity.id
_entity.type
_entity.pdbx_description
1 polymer ?
#
loop_
_entity_poly.entity_id
_entity_poly.type
_entity_poly.pdbx_seq_one_letter_code
_entity_poly.pdbx_strand_id
1 'polypeptide(L)'
;MDKFSEKISSIFLWVMNIGLLIIGILLSFGLLIEAKEIFAEGMKFLASDGSYQNFIEEILVFFLYFEFVALIVKYFKNNYHFPLRYFIYIGITAIVRLIIVQHDNPYSVLIWSGAILLLVISLAIAEKFIKKN
;
A
#
# COMPACT_ATOMS: atom_id res chain seq x y z
N MET A 1 -7.35 11.26 36.45
CA MET A 1 -7.46 10.12 35.51
C MET A 1 -6.57 10.33 34.27
N ASP A 2 -6.09 11.55 34.07
CA ASP A 2 -5.46 12.03 32.83
C ASP A 2 -4.01 11.53 32.66
N LYS A 3 -3.24 11.48 33.76
CA LYS A 3 -1.85 10.96 33.73
C LYS A 3 -1.73 9.49 33.34
N PHE A 4 -2.75 8.67 33.62
CA PHE A 4 -2.76 7.25 33.27
C PHE A 4 -3.06 7.05 31.77
N SER A 5 -4.03 7.81 31.25
CA SER A 5 -4.37 7.84 29.82
C SER A 5 -3.19 8.32 28.96
N GLU A 6 -2.53 9.40 29.36
CA GLU A 6 -1.35 9.92 28.66
C GLU A 6 -0.19 8.93 28.61
N LYS A 7 0.07 8.23 29.73
CA LYS A 7 1.14 7.25 29.82
C LYS A 7 0.85 6.02 28.94
N ILE A 8 -0.39 5.56 28.91
CA ILE A 8 -0.81 4.47 28.02
C ILE A 8 -0.67 4.91 26.55
N SER A 9 -1.21 6.07 26.18
CA SER A 9 -1.12 6.59 24.82
C SER A 9 0.33 6.69 24.34
N SER A 10 1.23 7.19 25.20
CA SER A 10 2.67 7.28 24.91
C SER A 10 3.31 5.91 24.66
N ILE A 11 2.94 4.88 25.44
CA ILE A 11 3.42 3.50 25.23
C ILE A 11 2.94 2.95 23.88
N PHE A 12 1.66 3.14 23.55
CA PHE A 12 1.10 2.69 22.26
C PHE A 12 1.76 3.37 21.07
N LEU A 13 2.01 4.68 21.17
CA LEU A 13 2.75 5.44 20.15
C LEU A 13 4.16 4.88 19.96
N TRP A 14 4.86 4.57 21.05
CA TRP A 14 6.19 3.97 21.00
C TRP A 14 6.19 2.60 20.31
N VAL A 15 5.25 1.72 20.69
CA VAL A 15 5.10 0.39 20.08
C VAL A 15 4.80 0.50 18.58
N MET A 16 3.86 1.37 18.20
CA MET A 16 3.51 1.61 16.81
C MET A 16 4.70 2.13 16.00
N ASN A 17 5.46 3.10 16.55
CA ASN A 17 6.61 3.68 15.87
C ASN A 17 7.74 2.66 15.66
N ILE A 18 8.04 1.83 16.66
CA ILE A 18 9.00 0.72 16.51
C ILE A 18 8.50 -0.25 15.44
N GLY A 19 7.23 -0.66 15.52
CA GLY A 19 6.64 -1.59 14.56
C GLY A 19 6.73 -1.08 13.12
N LEU A 20 6.36 0.18 12.89
CA LEU A 20 6.44 0.82 11.57
C LEU A 20 7.88 0.98 11.08
N LEU A 21 8.84 1.22 11.98
CA LEU A 21 10.25 1.29 11.63
C LEU A 21 10.78 -0.07 11.18
N ILE A 22 10.47 -1.14 11.93
CA ILE A 22 10.84 -2.52 11.58
C ILE A 22 10.23 -2.91 10.22
N ILE A 23 8.93 -2.65 10.03
CA ILE A 23 8.24 -2.93 8.76
C ILE A 23 8.86 -2.10 7.62
N GLY A 24 9.15 -0.82 7.85
CA GLY A 24 9.76 0.04 6.84
C GLY A 24 11.14 -0.46 6.38
N ILE A 25 11.96 -0.96 7.30
CA ILE A 25 13.26 -1.60 6.96
C ILE A 25 13.04 -2.89 6.17
N LEU A 26 12.14 -3.77 6.62
CA LEU A 26 11.84 -5.03 5.94
C LEU A 26 11.33 -4.79 4.50
N LEU A 27 10.40 -3.86 4.31
CA LEU A 27 9.88 -3.51 2.99
C LEU A 27 10.95 -2.86 2.11
N SER A 28 11.81 -2.01 2.68
CA SER A 28 12.93 -1.42 1.94
C SER A 28 13.93 -2.47 1.46
N PHE A 29 14.17 -3.51 2.27
CA PHE A 29 14.98 -4.64 1.86
C PHE A 29 14.25 -5.50 0.81
N GLY A 30 12.96 -5.75 0.99
CA GLY A 30 12.10 -6.42 0.02
C GLY A 30 12.16 -5.76 -1.36
N LEU A 31 12.08 -4.43 -1.43
CA LEU A 31 12.25 -3.67 -2.69
C LEU A 31 13.54 -4.00 -3.44
N LEU A 32 14.65 -4.25 -2.73
CA LEU A 32 15.92 -4.62 -3.37
C LEU A 32 15.92 -6.05 -3.89
N ILE A 33 15.16 -6.95 -3.26
CA ILE A 33 14.99 -8.34 -3.71
C ILE A 33 14.13 -8.34 -4.97
N GLU A 34 12.95 -7.74 -4.92
CA GLU A 34 12.01 -7.66 -6.04
C GLU A 34 12.66 -6.96 -7.26
N ALA A 35 13.48 -5.93 -7.04
CA ALA A 35 14.23 -5.28 -8.12
C ALA A 35 15.19 -6.23 -8.85
N LYS A 36 15.79 -7.20 -8.14
CA LYS A 36 16.61 -8.24 -8.76
C LYS A 36 15.77 -9.26 -9.52
N GLU A 37 14.61 -9.63 -8.99
CA GLU A 37 13.68 -10.56 -9.62
C GLU A 37 13.11 -9.99 -10.92
N ILE A 38 12.66 -8.72 -10.92
CA ILE A 38 12.25 -8.00 -12.13
C ILE A 38 13.37 -8.00 -13.19
N PHE A 39 14.62 -7.76 -12.78
CA PHE A 39 15.75 -7.79 -13.71
C PHE A 39 15.98 -9.19 -14.29
N ALA A 40 15.87 -10.23 -13.45
CA ALA A 40 16.02 -11.62 -13.88
C ALA A 40 14.89 -12.04 -14.85
N GLU A 41 13.63 -11.75 -14.53
CA GLU A 41 12.49 -12.02 -15.40
C GLU A 41 12.54 -11.18 -16.69
N GLY A 42 12.98 -9.92 -16.62
CA GLY A 42 13.19 -9.07 -17.79
C GLY A 42 14.24 -9.63 -18.76
N MET A 43 15.32 -10.20 -18.23
CA MET A 43 16.33 -10.91 -19.03
C MET A 43 15.77 -12.17 -19.69
N LYS A 44 14.94 -12.95 -18.99
CA LYS A 44 14.25 -14.13 -19.56
C LYS A 44 13.26 -13.76 -20.65
N PHE A 45 12.52 -12.65 -20.47
CA PHE A 45 11.60 -12.11 -21.47
C PHE A 45 12.33 -11.76 -22.78
N LEU A 46 13.49 -11.11 -22.71
CA LEU A 46 14.32 -10.79 -23.87
C LEU A 46 14.90 -12.04 -24.56
N ALA A 47 15.17 -13.10 -23.80
CA ALA A 47 15.71 -14.37 -24.31
C ALA A 47 14.64 -15.31 -24.94
N SER A 48 13.39 -14.85 -25.10
CA SER A 48 12.27 -15.55 -25.76
C SER A 48 11.64 -16.74 -25.01
N ASP A 49 11.92 -16.90 -23.71
CA ASP A 49 11.34 -17.96 -22.84
C ASP A 49 10.41 -17.40 -21.73
N GLY A 50 10.26 -16.08 -21.63
CA GLY A 50 9.53 -15.42 -20.53
C GLY A 50 8.06 -15.13 -20.84
N SER A 51 7.17 -15.43 -19.90
CA SER A 51 5.76 -15.00 -19.95
C SER A 51 5.62 -13.52 -19.54
N TYR A 52 5.02 -12.72 -20.41
CA TYR A 52 4.71 -11.31 -20.13
C TYR A 52 3.94 -11.09 -18.81
N GLN A 53 3.04 -12.01 -18.46
CA GLN A 53 2.26 -11.94 -17.22
C GLN A 53 3.15 -11.93 -15.98
N ASN A 54 4.08 -12.90 -15.85
CA ASN A 54 5.00 -12.96 -14.71
C ASN A 54 5.84 -11.68 -14.58
N PHE A 55 6.34 -11.14 -15.70
CA PHE A 55 7.13 -9.90 -15.65
C PHE A 55 6.32 -8.70 -15.11
N ILE A 56 5.05 -8.60 -15.51
CA ILE A 56 4.14 -7.56 -15.00
C ILE A 56 3.80 -7.81 -13.52
N GLU A 57 3.59 -9.06 -13.10
CA GLU A 57 3.33 -9.41 -11.70
C GLU A 57 4.46 -8.95 -10.77
N GLU A 58 5.72 -9.25 -11.09
CA GLU A 58 6.89 -8.81 -10.32
C GLU A 58 6.98 -7.28 -10.21
N ILE A 59 6.72 -6.56 -11.31
CA ILE A 59 6.68 -5.07 -11.29
C ILE A 59 5.59 -4.56 -10.35
N LEU A 60 4.43 -5.21 -10.33
CA LEU A 60 3.30 -4.79 -9.51
C LEU A 60 3.54 -5.07 -8.02
N VAL A 61 4.24 -6.15 -7.67
CA VAL A 61 4.68 -6.44 -6.29
C VAL A 61 5.71 -5.41 -5.84
N PHE A 62 6.70 -5.08 -6.67
CA PHE A 62 7.64 -3.99 -6.38
C PHE A 62 6.92 -2.66 -6.12
N PHE A 63 5.95 -2.31 -6.96
CA PHE A 63 5.21 -1.06 -6.80
C PHE A 63 4.33 -1.06 -5.52
N LEU A 64 3.84 -2.23 -5.10
CA LEU A 64 3.16 -2.39 -3.81
C LEU A 64 4.07 -2.08 -2.62
N TYR A 65 5.27 -2.65 -2.57
CA TYR A 65 6.22 -2.36 -1.50
C TYR A 65 6.62 -0.88 -1.48
N PHE A 66 6.81 -0.28 -2.66
CA PHE A 66 7.14 1.13 -2.79
C PHE A 66 6.04 2.02 -2.19
N GLU A 67 4.77 1.73 -2.47
CA GLU A 67 3.66 2.50 -1.90
C GLU A 67 3.56 2.39 -0.38
N PHE A 68 3.75 1.19 0.16
CA PHE A 68 3.75 1.01 1.62
C PHE A 68 4.91 1.73 2.29
N VAL A 69 6.11 1.72 1.70
CA VAL A 69 7.23 2.53 2.20
C VAL A 69 6.89 4.02 2.15
N ALA A 70 6.28 4.51 1.06
CA ALA A 70 5.86 5.89 0.95
C ALA A 70 4.81 6.29 2.01
N LEU A 71 3.91 5.37 2.39
CA LEU A 71 2.96 5.57 3.49
C LEU A 71 3.67 5.74 4.84
N ILE A 72 4.64 4.86 5.14
CA ILE A 72 5.42 4.92 6.38
C ILE A 72 6.20 6.23 6.46
N VAL A 73 6.82 6.67 5.35
CA VAL A 73 7.50 7.97 5.28
C VAL A 73 6.52 9.12 5.54
N LYS A 74 5.32 9.09 4.96
CA LYS A 74 4.30 10.12 5.23
C LYS A 74 3.81 10.11 6.67
N TYR A 75 3.67 8.94 7.28
CA TYR A 75 3.32 8.81 8.69
C TYR A 75 4.32 9.55 9.59
N PHE A 76 5.63 9.33 9.40
CA PHE A 76 6.66 10.03 10.17
C PHE A 76 6.72 11.53 9.84
N LYS A 77 6.49 11.94 8.60
CA LYS A 77 6.46 13.36 8.21
C LYS A 77 5.24 14.12 8.74
N ASN A 78 4.13 13.45 9.03
CA ASN A 78 2.87 14.07 9.45
C ASN A 78 2.66 13.99 10.97
N ASN A 79 3.74 14.17 11.77
CA ASN A 79 3.71 14.13 13.24
C ASN A 79 3.08 12.87 13.84
N TYR A 80 3.39 11.68 13.29
CA TYR A 80 2.85 10.39 13.77
C TYR A 80 1.32 10.26 13.62
N HIS A 81 0.70 11.13 12.81
CA HIS A 81 -0.72 11.04 12.51
C HIS A 81 -0.93 10.32 11.18
N PHE A 82 -1.62 9.19 11.23
CA PHE A 82 -1.90 8.38 10.05
C PHE A 82 -2.86 9.13 9.12
N PRO A 83 -2.42 9.53 7.93
CA PRO A 83 -3.23 10.36 7.07
C PRO A 83 -4.22 9.50 6.28
N LEU A 84 -5.47 9.46 6.76
CA LEU A 84 -6.53 8.57 6.24
C LEU A 84 -6.71 8.67 4.72
N ARG A 85 -6.56 9.86 4.12
CA ARG A 85 -6.66 10.06 2.67
C ARG A 85 -5.62 9.25 1.90
N TYR A 86 -4.37 9.23 2.37
CA TYR A 86 -3.32 8.46 1.70
C TYR A 86 -3.50 6.96 1.86
N PHE A 87 -4.07 6.51 2.98
CA PHE A 87 -4.43 5.11 3.15
C PHE A 87 -5.48 4.67 2.13
N ILE A 88 -6.53 5.48 1.93
CA ILE A 88 -7.56 5.20 0.93
C ILE A 88 -6.97 5.18 -0.49
N TYR A 89 -6.08 6.13 -0.82
CA TYR A 89 -5.41 6.12 -2.13
C TYR A 89 -4.61 4.85 -2.37
N ILE A 90 -3.87 4.37 -1.37
CA ILE A 90 -3.12 3.10 -1.48
C ILE A 90 -4.07 1.89 -1.60
N GLY A 91 -5.20 1.92 -0.90
CA GLY A 91 -6.24 0.89 -1.06
C GLY A 91 -6.79 0.85 -2.50
N ILE A 92 -7.05 2.02 -3.09
CA ILE A 92 -7.52 2.11 -4.47
C ILE A 92 -6.46 1.57 -5.44
N THR A 93 -5.21 2.02 -5.32
CA THR A 93 -4.12 1.56 -6.20
C THR A 93 -3.87 0.06 -6.06
N ALA A 94 -3.92 -0.50 -4.85
CA ALA A 94 -3.79 -1.95 -4.62
C ALA A 94 -4.89 -2.75 -5.33
N ILE A 95 -6.16 -2.33 -5.26
CA ILE A 95 -7.26 -3.02 -5.95
C ILE A 95 -7.14 -2.87 -7.47
N VAL A 96 -6.73 -1.69 -7.96
CA VAL A 96 -6.47 -1.49 -9.39
C VAL A 96 -5.37 -2.44 -9.89
N ARG A 97 -4.27 -2.60 -9.13
CA ARG A 97 -3.23 -3.58 -9.49
C ARG A 97 -3.75 -5.01 -9.49
N LEU A 98 -4.57 -5.38 -8.50
CA LEU A 98 -5.17 -6.69 -8.42
C LEU A 98 -6.03 -7.01 -9.67
N ILE A 99 -6.80 -6.03 -10.15
CA ILE A 99 -7.57 -6.16 -11.40
C ILE A 99 -6.63 -6.37 -12.59
N ILE A 100 -5.52 -5.62 -12.70
CA ILE A 100 -4.58 -5.76 -13.82
C ILE A 100 -4.00 -7.17 -13.88
N VAL A 101 -3.63 -7.76 -12.74
CA VAL A 101 -3.08 -9.12 -12.68
C VAL A 101 -4.15 -10.19 -12.91
N GLN A 102 -5.27 -10.10 -12.19
CA GLN A 102 -6.23 -11.20 -12.07
C GLN A 102 -7.55 -10.93 -12.81
N HIS A 103 -7.50 -10.57 -14.09
CA HIS A 103 -8.70 -10.19 -14.85
C HIS A 103 -9.43 -11.36 -15.54
N ASP A 104 -9.06 -12.62 -15.26
CA ASP A 104 -9.62 -13.78 -15.98
C ASP A 104 -11.11 -14.01 -15.74
N ASN A 105 -11.61 -13.66 -14.54
CA ASN A 105 -13.02 -13.84 -14.17
C ASN A 105 -13.77 -12.50 -14.13
N PRO A 106 -14.73 -12.27 -15.06
CA PRO A 106 -15.53 -11.04 -15.10
C PRO A 106 -16.27 -10.71 -13.80
N TYR A 107 -16.70 -11.73 -13.04
CA TYR A 107 -17.40 -11.52 -11.78
C TYR A 107 -16.48 -10.97 -10.69
N SER A 108 -15.24 -11.45 -10.62
CA SER A 108 -14.23 -10.95 -9.67
C SER A 108 -13.88 -9.49 -9.96
N VAL A 109 -13.69 -9.16 -11.24
CA VAL A 109 -13.42 -7.79 -11.68
C VAL A 109 -14.56 -6.83 -11.31
N LEU A 110 -15.82 -7.27 -11.44
CA LEU A 110 -16.99 -6.48 -11.03
C LEU A 110 -17.00 -6.20 -9.53
N ILE A 111 -16.69 -7.20 -8.70
CA ILE A 111 -16.62 -7.04 -7.24
C ILE A 111 -15.51 -6.07 -6.84
N TRP A 112 -14.33 -6.19 -7.44
CA TRP A 112 -13.20 -5.29 -7.15
C TRP A 112 -13.47 -3.85 -7.63
N SER A 113 -14.10 -3.69 -8.78
CA SER A 113 -14.57 -2.37 -9.25
C SER A 113 -15.58 -1.76 -8.27
N GLY A 114 -16.51 -2.57 -7.75
CA GLY A 114 -17.43 -2.15 -6.69
C GLY A 114 -16.73 -1.74 -5.39
N ALA A 115 -15.65 -2.45 -5.01
CA ALA A 115 -14.84 -2.09 -3.86
C ALA A 115 -14.11 -0.74 -4.06
N ILE A 116 -13.60 -0.46 -5.27
CA ILE A 116 -13.03 0.86 -5.61
C ILE A 116 -14.11 1.95 -5.47
N LEU A 117 -15.32 1.71 -5.97
CA LEU A 117 -16.43 2.65 -5.83
C LEU A 117 -16.71 2.97 -4.36
N LEU A 118 -16.75 1.95 -3.49
CA LEU A 118 -16.94 2.14 -2.05
C LEU A 118 -15.81 2.96 -1.41
N LEU A 119 -14.54 2.71 -1.79
CA LEU A 119 -13.40 3.49 -1.29
C LEU A 119 -13.49 4.97 -1.74
N VAL A 120 -13.88 5.22 -3.00
CA VAL A 120 -14.06 6.58 -3.51
C VAL A 120 -15.20 7.30 -2.79
N ILE A 121 -16.32 6.62 -2.53
CA ILE A 121 -17.44 7.17 -1.75
C ILE A 121 -17.00 7.49 -0.32
N SER A 122 -16.28 6.57 0.32
CA SER A 122 -15.72 6.76 1.67
C SER A 122 -14.81 8.00 1.73
N LEU A 123 -13.93 8.16 0.73
CA LEU A 123 -13.10 9.34 0.59
C LEU A 123 -13.95 10.60 0.46
N ALA A 124 -14.91 10.64 -0.47
CA ALA A 124 -15.77 11.80 -0.69
C ALA A 124 -16.53 12.22 0.58
N ILE A 125 -17.03 11.27 1.37
CA ILE A 125 -17.68 11.53 2.66
C ILE A 125 -16.66 12.09 3.67
N ALA A 126 -15.50 11.46 3.81
CA ALA A 126 -14.46 11.91 4.72
C ALA A 126 -13.98 13.33 4.38
N GLU A 127 -13.81 13.65 3.11
CA GLU A 127 -13.42 14.99 2.68
C GLU A 127 -14.50 16.03 3.00
N LYS A 128 -15.77 15.71 2.76
CA LYS A 128 -16.90 16.58 3.07
C LYS A 128 -17.06 16.83 4.57
N PHE A 129 -16.76 15.83 5.40
CA PHE A 129 -16.83 15.97 6.85
C PHE A 129 -15.66 16.80 7.40
N ILE A 130 -14.45 16.56 6.91
CA ILE A 130 -13.24 17.29 7.35
C ILE A 130 -13.30 18.77 6.92
N LYS A 131 -13.88 19.10 5.76
CA LYS A 131 -13.98 20.49 5.27
C LYS A 131 -15.09 21.31 5.97
N LYS A 132 -15.89 20.69 6.84
CA LYS A 132 -17.02 21.34 7.54
C LYS A 132 -16.65 21.85 8.94
N ASN A 133 -15.48 21.49 9.46
CA ASN A 133 -14.86 22.11 10.63
C ASN A 133 -13.72 23.04 10.21
#